data_AF-A0A4R6J8C7-F1
#
_entry.id   AF-A0A4R6J8C7-F1
#
_cell.length_a   1.000
_cell.length_b   1.000
_cell.length_c   1.000
_cell.angle_alpha   90.00
_cell.angle_beta   90.00
_cell.angle_gamma   90.00
#
_symmetry.space_group_name_H-M   'P 1'
#
loop_
_entity.id
_entity.type
_entity.pdbx_description
1 polymer ?
#
loop_
_entity_poly.entity_id
_entity_poly.type
_entity_poly.pdbx_seq_one_letter_code
_entity_poly.pdbx_strand_id
1 'polypeptide(L)'
;MSVRKLVLPVLATGVTAAVVATGFAFAHSEKPSVQGNDTASHEGHHSTEANAGSTGFETTSKSSPVYFAAGLAGRNEVPVAGGPAVNDPDGRATAVVRIKGDQVSYAVRWQNISAPKAFHIHQGAAGANGGIKVDFLGSDIPAGVQAVTGSVKVADQALLDSIKANPAGFYLNLHTAEFAGGAVRGQLHPLQRAVDLNGVLHGSATANLQSVADGKQEVPGPKPSGDRDGRAQWLLRASGDQLSYTAVWNGISAPTNGHIHNGVKGVNGTIAADLFADSDGLPQSVTGIAGTATIGTELVGQFRKNPGAFYSNLHTAEFSGGAVRGQLANNKSGQPRSVHAAVVGGSQIYNCVKQPDGGFAFGQFGVAAVLREGILHSFAKPVAGPPQWIAPDGTAVTGKLVTKSANGAGNIPELLLEATQIGGRSGILADTTQILRLNTVGGVAPTGACDPESQSIATVPYQADYLFLG
;
A
#
# COMPACT_ATOMS: atom_id res chain seq x y z
N MET A 1 18.23 -48.06 -8.11
CA MET A 1 18.51 -48.12 -9.56
C MET A 1 19.10 -46.78 -9.97
N SER A 2 20.40 -46.77 -10.29
CA SER A 2 21.19 -45.56 -10.53
C SER A 2 21.50 -45.48 -12.02
N VAL A 3 21.23 -44.34 -12.65
CA VAL A 3 21.74 -44.05 -14.01
C VAL A 3 22.29 -42.63 -14.02
N ARG A 4 23.62 -42.53 -13.98
CA ARG A 4 24.42 -41.35 -14.34
C ARG A 4 24.59 -41.32 -15.86
N LYS A 5 24.45 -40.14 -16.49
CA LYS A 5 25.05 -39.78 -17.79
C LYS A 5 25.45 -38.30 -17.71
N LEU A 6 26.73 -37.98 -17.49
CA LEU A 6 27.84 -37.82 -18.45
C LEU A 6 27.72 -36.51 -19.26
N VAL A 7 28.56 -35.55 -18.89
CA VAL A 7 28.85 -34.28 -19.58
C VAL A 7 30.18 -34.44 -20.30
N LEU A 8 30.29 -33.95 -21.55
CA LEU A 8 31.57 -33.46 -22.09
C LEU A 8 31.34 -32.35 -23.15
N PRO A 9 32.29 -31.41 -23.31
CA PRO A 9 32.12 -30.14 -24.02
C PRO A 9 32.73 -30.18 -25.44
N VAL A 10 32.40 -29.18 -26.26
CA VAL A 10 33.10 -28.91 -27.53
C VAL A 10 33.53 -27.44 -27.57
N LEU A 11 34.82 -27.24 -27.86
CA LEU A 11 35.53 -25.97 -27.99
C LEU A 11 35.88 -25.72 -29.46
N ALA A 12 35.59 -24.49 -29.89
CA ALA A 12 36.29 -23.56 -30.80
C ALA A 12 37.06 -24.03 -32.06
N THR A 13 36.80 -23.31 -33.16
CA THR A 13 37.73 -22.64 -34.13
C THR A 13 36.84 -21.84 -35.10
N GLY A 14 37.05 -20.62 -35.60
CA GLY A 14 38.19 -19.70 -35.67
C GLY A 14 38.34 -19.17 -37.12
N VAL A 15 38.35 -17.82 -37.29
CA VAL A 15 39.20 -17.01 -38.22
C VAL A 15 38.64 -16.49 -39.60
N THR A 16 38.44 -15.14 -39.65
CA THR A 16 38.73 -14.06 -40.68
C THR A 16 38.20 -14.15 -42.14
N ALA A 17 38.03 -13.10 -42.98
CA ALA A 17 38.38 -11.67 -43.06
C ALA A 17 37.54 -11.00 -44.20
N ALA A 18 37.14 -9.72 -44.11
CA ALA A 18 37.65 -8.54 -44.86
C ALA A 18 36.67 -7.92 -45.91
N VAL A 19 36.93 -6.64 -46.17
CA VAL A 19 36.13 -5.53 -46.73
C VAL A 19 36.19 -5.41 -48.26
N VAL A 20 35.14 -4.94 -48.94
CA VAL A 20 35.23 -4.00 -50.10
C VAL A 20 33.95 -3.14 -50.19
N ALA A 21 34.15 -1.83 -50.41
CA ALA A 21 33.14 -0.83 -50.74
C ALA A 21 33.13 -0.51 -52.24
N THR A 22 31.97 -0.13 -52.80
CA THR A 22 31.88 0.77 -53.97
C THR A 22 30.51 1.46 -53.99
N GLY A 23 30.51 2.77 -54.28
CA GLY A 23 29.34 3.60 -54.56
C GLY A 23 29.26 4.05 -56.03
N PHE A 24 28.47 5.11 -56.25
CA PHE A 24 28.18 5.94 -57.45
C PHE A 24 26.68 5.83 -57.84
N ALA A 25 25.78 6.79 -57.53
CA ALA A 25 25.62 8.21 -57.92
C ALA A 25 25.09 8.41 -59.36
N PHE A 26 24.03 9.22 -59.54
CA PHE A 26 24.03 10.47 -60.32
C PHE A 26 22.72 11.26 -60.17
N ALA A 27 22.85 12.59 -60.30
CA ALA A 27 21.95 13.68 -59.95
C ALA A 27 21.43 14.45 -61.19
N HIS A 28 20.62 15.49 -60.95
CA HIS A 28 20.60 16.87 -61.54
C HIS A 28 19.16 17.43 -61.46
N SER A 29 18.83 18.74 -61.41
CA SER A 29 19.44 20.07 -61.21
C SER A 29 18.22 21.05 -61.39
N GLU A 30 18.08 22.29 -60.91
CA GLU A 30 18.81 23.53 -61.21
C GLU A 30 18.29 24.71 -60.33
N LYS A 31 19.14 25.73 -60.11
CA LYS A 31 18.84 27.12 -59.64
C LYS A 31 18.77 28.08 -60.86
N PRO A 32 18.46 29.39 -60.72
CA PRO A 32 19.46 30.46 -60.36
C PRO A 32 18.86 31.62 -59.50
N SER A 33 19.51 32.25 -58.49
CA SER A 33 20.46 33.41 -58.44
C SER A 33 20.11 34.63 -59.33
N VAL A 34 20.13 35.90 -58.88
CA VAL A 34 21.33 36.77 -58.62
C VAL A 34 20.95 38.17 -58.03
N GLN A 35 21.86 38.70 -57.18
CA GLN A 35 22.31 40.07 -56.75
C GLN A 35 21.64 41.41 -57.16
N GLY A 36 21.81 42.43 -56.30
CA GLY A 36 22.09 43.83 -56.73
C GLY A 36 21.92 44.99 -55.72
N ASN A 37 23.04 45.43 -55.12
CA ASN A 37 23.53 46.77 -54.68
C ASN A 37 22.68 47.97 -54.15
N ASP A 38 23.22 48.52 -53.05
CA ASP A 38 23.63 49.93 -52.75
C ASP A 38 22.67 51.11 -52.41
N THR A 39 22.89 51.59 -51.17
CA THR A 39 23.05 52.99 -50.68
C THR A 39 21.87 53.95 -50.47
N ALA A 40 21.74 54.39 -49.20
CA ALA A 40 21.72 55.80 -48.72
C ALA A 40 20.52 56.25 -47.84
N SER A 41 20.90 56.90 -46.72
CA SER A 41 20.22 57.96 -45.94
C SER A 41 19.34 57.63 -44.72
N HIS A 42 19.95 57.88 -43.55
CA HIS A 42 19.51 58.64 -42.36
C HIS A 42 18.21 58.34 -41.59
N GLU A 43 18.46 58.10 -40.29
CA GLU A 43 17.74 58.52 -39.08
C GLU A 43 16.51 57.73 -38.58
N GLY A 44 16.64 57.27 -37.33
CA GLY A 44 15.53 56.76 -36.55
C GLY A 44 15.99 55.87 -35.40
N HIS A 45 16.42 56.49 -34.30
CA HIS A 45 16.68 55.83 -33.02
C HIS A 45 15.50 54.96 -32.58
N HIS A 46 15.72 53.66 -32.38
CA HIS A 46 15.19 52.90 -31.23
C HIS A 46 15.90 51.55 -31.16
N SER A 47 16.71 51.36 -30.12
CA SER A 47 17.53 50.17 -29.87
C SER A 47 16.67 48.97 -29.45
N THR A 48 16.58 47.96 -30.31
CA THR A 48 16.32 46.57 -29.90
C THR A 48 17.63 45.79 -30.03
N GLU A 49 18.33 45.62 -28.91
CA GLU A 49 19.51 44.77 -28.83
C GLU A 49 19.12 43.29 -28.73
N ALA A 50 19.70 42.53 -29.67
CA ALA A 50 20.40 41.27 -29.48
C ALA A 50 19.77 40.17 -28.61
N ASN A 51 19.33 39.14 -29.32
CA ASN A 51 19.30 37.76 -28.90
C ASN A 51 20.68 37.30 -28.37
N ALA A 52 20.74 36.90 -27.09
CA ALA A 52 21.82 36.10 -26.54
C ALA A 52 21.27 35.12 -25.49
N GLY A 53 21.38 33.83 -25.81
CA GLY A 53 21.58 32.74 -24.83
C GLY A 53 20.53 32.57 -23.73
N SER A 54 19.38 31.98 -24.05
CA SER A 54 18.58 31.28 -23.04
C SER A 54 18.99 29.81 -23.02
N THR A 55 19.95 29.47 -22.16
CA THR A 55 20.07 28.13 -21.61
C THR A 55 18.74 27.77 -20.98
N GLY A 56 17.96 26.93 -21.66
CA GLY A 56 16.72 26.39 -21.14
C GLY A 56 17.05 25.65 -19.84
N PHE A 57 16.68 26.26 -18.72
CA PHE A 57 16.53 25.56 -17.46
C PHE A 57 15.64 24.35 -17.74
N GLU A 58 16.22 23.14 -17.63
CA GLU A 58 15.43 21.93 -17.47
C GLU A 58 14.52 22.17 -16.26
N THR A 59 13.27 22.49 -16.56
CA THR A 59 12.21 22.45 -15.56
C THR A 59 12.11 20.99 -15.16
N THR A 60 12.72 20.65 -14.02
CA THR A 60 12.44 19.39 -13.34
C THR A 60 10.95 19.42 -13.03
N SER A 61 10.15 18.86 -13.94
CA SER A 61 8.76 18.51 -13.67
C SER A 61 8.79 17.59 -12.45
N LYS A 62 8.52 18.15 -11.26
CA LYS A 62 8.35 17.37 -10.04
C LYS A 62 7.18 16.42 -10.33
N SER A 63 7.50 15.18 -10.66
CA SER A 63 6.48 14.19 -10.99
C SER A 63 5.48 14.10 -9.83
N SER A 64 4.20 14.22 -10.17
CA SER A 64 3.14 14.07 -9.17
C SER A 64 3.12 12.63 -8.68
N PRO A 65 2.95 12.39 -7.37
CA PRO A 65 2.92 11.03 -6.84
C PRO A 65 1.70 10.27 -7.36
N VAL A 66 1.89 9.02 -7.75
CA VAL A 66 0.80 8.09 -8.11
C VAL A 66 0.67 7.04 -7.02
N TYR A 67 -0.56 6.69 -6.66
CA TYR A 67 -0.87 5.77 -5.57
C TYR A 67 -1.57 4.52 -6.11
N PHE A 68 -1.26 3.39 -5.50
CA PHE A 68 -1.88 2.10 -5.78
C PHE A 68 -2.25 1.43 -4.45
N ALA A 69 -3.31 0.65 -4.44
CA ALA A 69 -3.64 -0.24 -3.33
C ALA A 69 -3.78 -1.68 -3.82
N ALA A 70 -3.60 -2.63 -2.90
CA ALA A 70 -3.96 -4.02 -3.11
C ALA A 70 -4.54 -4.60 -1.81
N GLY A 71 -5.59 -5.41 -1.96
CA GLY A 71 -6.06 -6.33 -0.92
C GLY A 71 -5.49 -7.71 -1.20
N LEU A 72 -4.59 -8.18 -0.35
CA LEU A 72 -3.92 -9.46 -0.53
C LEU A 72 -4.66 -10.55 0.22
N ALA A 73 -4.81 -11.72 -0.40
CA ALA A 73 -5.38 -12.91 0.20
C ALA A 73 -4.63 -14.15 -0.30
N GLY A 74 -4.51 -15.19 0.52
CA GLY A 74 -3.79 -16.40 0.09
C GLY A 74 -4.49 -17.10 -1.06
N ARG A 75 -5.83 -17.05 -1.14
CA ARG A 75 -6.61 -17.59 -2.28
C ARG A 75 -6.26 -17.01 -3.66
N ASN A 76 -5.48 -15.93 -3.71
CA ASN A 76 -5.04 -15.29 -4.93
C ASN A 76 -3.66 -15.82 -5.42
N GLU A 77 -2.94 -16.60 -4.61
CA GLU A 77 -1.68 -17.21 -5.01
C GLU A 77 -1.90 -18.23 -6.12
N VAL A 78 -0.86 -18.47 -6.92
CA VAL A 78 -0.91 -19.40 -8.05
C VAL A 78 0.12 -20.51 -7.80
N PRO A 79 -0.32 -21.69 -7.32
CA PRO A 79 0.58 -22.81 -7.07
C PRO A 79 1.33 -23.26 -8.31
N VAL A 80 2.59 -23.66 -8.12
CA VAL A 80 3.40 -24.37 -9.11
C VAL A 80 3.65 -25.78 -8.59
N ALA A 81 3.42 -26.80 -9.42
CA ALA A 81 3.64 -28.19 -9.03
C ALA A 81 5.10 -28.42 -8.62
N GLY A 82 5.30 -28.98 -7.42
CA GLY A 82 6.63 -29.19 -6.84
C GLY A 82 7.33 -27.90 -6.36
N GLY A 83 6.65 -26.75 -6.41
CA GLY A 83 7.13 -25.48 -5.88
C GLY A 83 7.00 -25.38 -4.35
N PRO A 84 7.55 -24.29 -3.76
CA PRO A 84 7.35 -24.00 -2.34
C PRO A 84 5.88 -23.79 -1.98
N ALA A 85 5.55 -23.91 -0.70
CA ALA A 85 4.19 -23.72 -0.19
C ALA A 85 3.68 -22.29 -0.46
N VAL A 86 2.41 -22.21 -0.85
CA VAL A 86 1.67 -20.97 -1.15
C VAL A 86 0.23 -21.08 -0.62
N ASN A 87 -0.52 -19.97 -0.68
CA ASN A 87 -1.93 -19.86 -0.29
C ASN A 87 -2.18 -20.00 1.21
N ASP A 88 -1.85 -18.97 1.99
CA ASP A 88 -2.32 -18.90 3.38
C ASP A 88 -3.87 -18.71 3.41
N PRO A 89 -4.63 -19.71 3.89
CA PRO A 89 -6.08 -19.77 3.66
C PRO A 89 -6.84 -18.61 4.33
N ASP A 90 -6.45 -18.24 5.55
CA ASP A 90 -7.06 -17.16 6.33
C ASP A 90 -6.19 -15.90 6.41
N GLY A 91 -4.96 -15.96 5.90
CA GLY A 91 -4.07 -14.83 5.72
C GLY A 91 -4.63 -13.71 4.83
N ARG A 92 -4.53 -12.47 5.29
CA ARG A 92 -4.94 -11.27 4.54
C ARG A 92 -3.95 -10.14 4.75
N ALA A 93 -3.84 -9.24 3.78
CA ALA A 93 -3.12 -7.98 3.97
C ALA A 93 -3.73 -6.81 3.17
N THR A 94 -3.47 -5.60 3.65
CA THR A 94 -3.72 -4.34 2.95
C THR A 94 -2.39 -3.72 2.64
N ALA A 95 -2.16 -3.36 1.38
CA ALA A 95 -0.97 -2.64 0.99
C ALA A 95 -1.32 -1.40 0.17
N VAL A 96 -0.58 -0.32 0.40
CA VAL A 96 -0.61 0.90 -0.42
C VAL A 96 0.82 1.21 -0.86
N VAL A 97 0.97 1.52 -2.14
CA VAL A 97 2.24 1.90 -2.76
C VAL A 97 2.11 3.29 -3.35
N ARG A 98 3.14 4.11 -3.17
CA ARG A 98 3.26 5.45 -3.73
C ARG A 98 4.53 5.56 -4.55
N ILE A 99 4.40 5.92 -5.81
CA ILE A 99 5.55 6.17 -6.70
C ILE A 99 5.68 7.67 -6.92
N LYS A 100 6.84 8.25 -6.58
CA LYS A 100 7.20 9.65 -6.85
C LYS A 100 8.64 9.74 -7.32
N GLY A 101 8.86 10.09 -8.58
CA GLY A 101 10.19 9.97 -9.19
C GLY A 101 10.66 8.51 -9.16
N ASP A 102 11.86 8.30 -8.64
CA ASP A 102 12.50 6.99 -8.41
C ASP A 102 12.17 6.39 -7.03
N GLN A 103 11.47 7.12 -6.16
CA GLN A 103 11.12 6.65 -4.83
C GLN A 103 9.79 5.89 -4.86
N VAL A 104 9.84 4.64 -4.42
CA VAL A 104 8.68 3.78 -4.18
C VAL A 104 8.49 3.65 -2.68
N SER A 105 7.53 4.39 -2.13
CA SER A 105 7.11 4.28 -0.73
C SER A 105 5.99 3.24 -0.61
N TYR A 106 5.96 2.52 0.49
CA TYR A 106 4.96 1.48 0.73
C TYR A 106 4.49 1.51 2.18
N ALA A 107 3.26 1.06 2.41
CA ALA A 107 2.83 0.56 3.70
C ALA A 107 2.05 -0.72 3.50
N VAL A 108 2.27 -1.70 4.36
CA VAL A 108 1.58 -2.99 4.34
C VAL A 108 1.23 -3.42 5.75
N ARG A 109 -0.01 -3.87 5.94
CA ARG A 109 -0.54 -4.42 7.19
C ARG A 109 -1.14 -5.78 6.91
N TRP A 110 -0.81 -6.77 7.73
CA TRP A 110 -1.28 -8.14 7.57
C TRP A 110 -2.06 -8.64 8.78
N GLN A 111 -2.83 -9.69 8.56
CA GLN A 111 -3.68 -10.37 9.53
C GLN A 111 -3.59 -11.88 9.28
N ASN A 112 -3.53 -12.65 10.37
CA ASN A 112 -3.51 -14.12 10.35
C ASN A 112 -2.41 -14.72 9.46
N ILE A 113 -1.28 -14.03 9.31
CA ILE A 113 -0.05 -14.60 8.77
C ILE A 113 1.08 -14.34 9.76
N SER A 114 2.08 -15.20 9.78
CA SER A 114 3.31 -14.97 10.56
C SER A 114 4.11 -13.78 10.00
N ALA A 115 5.09 -13.29 10.77
CA ALA A 115 5.90 -12.14 10.37
C ALA A 115 6.55 -12.39 8.99
N PRO A 116 6.41 -11.45 8.02
CA PRO A 116 6.91 -11.63 6.68
C PRO A 116 8.43 -11.79 6.61
N LYS A 117 8.86 -12.64 5.68
CA LYS A 117 10.26 -12.85 5.27
C LYS A 117 10.59 -12.06 4.01
N ALA A 118 9.59 -11.74 3.20
CA ALA A 118 9.76 -10.90 2.02
C ALA A 118 8.44 -10.18 1.64
N PHE A 119 8.59 -9.03 0.97
CA PHE A 119 7.48 -8.27 0.41
C PHE A 119 7.92 -7.68 -0.93
N HIS A 120 7.18 -8.00 -2.00
CA HIS A 120 7.61 -7.69 -3.36
C HIS A 120 6.50 -7.08 -4.22
N ILE A 121 6.89 -6.30 -5.24
CA ILE A 121 6.12 -6.16 -6.48
C ILE A 121 6.62 -7.19 -7.48
N HIS A 122 5.71 -7.95 -8.07
CA HIS A 122 5.94 -8.83 -9.22
C HIS A 122 5.24 -8.31 -10.47
N GLN A 123 5.73 -8.70 -11.65
CA GLN A 123 5.07 -8.44 -12.93
C GLN A 123 4.34 -9.68 -13.44
N GLY A 124 3.01 -9.69 -13.35
CA GLY A 124 2.14 -10.75 -13.83
C GLY A 124 0.66 -10.35 -13.72
N ALA A 125 -0.15 -10.76 -14.70
CA ALA A 125 -1.60 -10.58 -14.64
C ALA A 125 -2.23 -11.47 -13.55
N ALA A 126 -3.48 -11.17 -13.19
CA ALA A 126 -4.27 -12.01 -12.30
C ALA A 126 -4.28 -13.47 -12.81
N GLY A 127 -4.03 -14.42 -11.91
CA GLY A 127 -3.95 -15.86 -12.24
C GLY A 127 -2.64 -16.32 -12.89
N ALA A 128 -1.67 -15.42 -13.14
CA ALA A 128 -0.34 -15.79 -13.66
C ALA A 128 0.78 -15.41 -12.69
N ASN A 129 1.76 -16.29 -12.51
CA ASN A 129 2.99 -15.97 -11.77
C ASN A 129 3.91 -15.05 -12.57
N GLY A 130 4.65 -14.20 -11.86
CA GLY A 130 5.54 -13.20 -12.41
C GLY A 130 6.87 -13.10 -11.68
N GLY A 131 7.90 -12.56 -12.34
CA GLY A 131 9.19 -12.28 -11.70
C GLY A 131 9.13 -11.08 -10.75
N ILE A 132 9.99 -11.07 -9.73
CA ILE A 132 10.16 -9.95 -8.79
C ILE A 132 10.72 -8.74 -9.55
N LYS A 133 10.15 -7.56 -9.28
CA LYS A 133 10.53 -6.27 -9.87
C LYS A 133 10.96 -5.24 -8.85
N VAL A 134 10.38 -5.28 -7.65
CA VAL A 134 10.79 -4.42 -6.53
C VAL A 134 10.82 -5.28 -5.28
N ASP A 135 11.95 -5.28 -4.60
CA ASP A 135 12.08 -5.82 -3.24
C ASP A 135 12.02 -4.70 -2.22
N PHE A 136 11.12 -4.84 -1.26
CA PHE A 136 10.88 -3.83 -0.25
C PHE A 136 11.61 -4.06 1.04
N LEU A 137 11.90 -5.29 1.46
CA LEU A 137 12.39 -5.56 2.81
C LEU A 137 13.90 -5.81 2.80
N GLY A 138 14.38 -6.74 1.96
CA GLY A 138 15.79 -7.16 1.97
C GLY A 138 16.24 -7.98 3.19
N SER A 139 15.46 -7.99 4.28
CA SER A 139 15.65 -8.86 5.45
C SER A 139 14.31 -9.16 6.14
N ASP A 140 14.32 -10.08 7.11
CA ASP A 140 13.14 -10.54 7.81
C ASP A 140 12.50 -9.45 8.69
N ILE A 141 11.19 -9.57 8.92
CA ILE A 141 10.48 -8.83 9.97
C ILE A 141 10.41 -9.66 11.25
N PRO A 142 10.66 -9.08 12.44
CA PRO A 142 10.56 -9.79 13.71
C PRO A 142 9.11 -10.16 14.07
N ALA A 143 8.96 -11.21 14.87
CA ALA A 143 7.66 -11.65 15.37
C ALA A 143 6.94 -10.54 16.17
N GLY A 144 5.61 -10.54 16.16
CA GLY A 144 4.78 -9.56 16.86
C GLY A 144 4.51 -8.26 16.09
N VAL A 145 5.31 -7.97 15.07
CA VAL A 145 5.02 -6.92 14.08
C VAL A 145 3.89 -7.39 13.16
N GLN A 146 2.97 -6.47 12.86
CA GLN A 146 1.75 -6.70 12.06
C GLN A 146 1.63 -5.74 10.87
N ALA A 147 2.46 -4.72 10.82
CA ALA A 147 2.52 -3.80 9.69
C ALA A 147 3.88 -3.10 9.63
N VAL A 148 4.29 -2.71 8.42
CA VAL A 148 5.47 -1.87 8.18
C VAL A 148 5.18 -0.79 7.14
N THR A 149 5.89 0.32 7.23
CA THR A 149 5.96 1.36 6.20
C THR A 149 7.42 1.67 5.89
N GLY A 150 7.71 2.09 4.66
CA GLY A 150 9.07 2.31 4.22
C GLY A 150 9.18 2.88 2.82
N SER A 151 10.42 2.95 2.31
CA SER A 151 10.66 3.29 0.91
C SER A 151 11.93 2.65 0.36
N VAL A 152 11.90 2.37 -0.93
CA VAL A 152 13.06 1.94 -1.71
C VAL A 152 13.24 2.85 -2.92
N LYS A 153 14.47 2.93 -3.43
CA LYS A 153 14.77 3.59 -4.71
C LYS A 153 14.78 2.57 -5.82
N VAL A 154 14.11 2.88 -6.93
CA VAL A 154 14.06 2.05 -8.13
C VAL A 154 14.61 2.87 -9.29
N ALA A 155 15.81 2.51 -9.76
CA ALA A 155 16.50 3.24 -10.83
C ALA A 155 15.88 3.01 -12.22
N ASP A 156 15.19 1.89 -12.42
CA ASP A 156 14.55 1.56 -13.69
C ASP A 156 13.27 2.38 -13.89
N GLN A 157 13.39 3.52 -14.58
CA GLN A 157 12.26 4.40 -14.86
C GLN A 157 11.23 3.74 -15.79
N ALA A 158 11.66 2.87 -16.72
CA ALA A 158 10.75 2.18 -17.63
C ALA A 158 9.85 1.20 -16.87
N LEU A 159 10.41 0.50 -15.86
CA LEU A 159 9.62 -0.30 -14.93
C LEU A 159 8.58 0.55 -14.19
N LEU A 160 8.98 1.67 -13.60
CA LEU A 160 8.06 2.55 -12.86
C LEU A 160 6.93 3.09 -13.75
N ASP A 161 7.24 3.43 -15.00
CA ASP A 161 6.25 3.91 -15.94
C ASP A 161 5.33 2.78 -16.41
N SER A 162 5.84 1.55 -16.56
CA SER A 162 5.00 0.37 -16.86
C SER A 162 4.02 0.04 -15.72
N ILE A 163 4.44 0.18 -14.45
CA ILE A 163 3.54 0.00 -13.29
C ILE A 163 2.43 1.04 -13.31
N LYS A 164 2.75 2.31 -13.61
CA LYS A 164 1.75 3.38 -13.69
C LYS A 164 0.78 3.19 -14.86
N ALA A 165 1.27 2.74 -16.01
CA ALA A 165 0.47 2.56 -17.21
C ALA A 165 -0.43 1.32 -17.14
N ASN A 166 0.02 0.25 -16.51
CA ASN A 166 -0.72 -1.01 -16.42
C ASN A 166 -0.61 -1.65 -15.02
N PRO A 167 -1.19 -1.04 -13.97
CA PRO A 167 -1.09 -1.57 -12.61
C PRO A 167 -1.69 -2.97 -12.47
N ALA A 168 -2.75 -3.30 -13.22
CA ALA A 168 -3.36 -4.63 -13.22
C ALA A 168 -2.42 -5.74 -13.75
N GLY A 169 -1.32 -5.38 -14.43
CA GLY A 169 -0.25 -6.29 -14.83
C GLY A 169 0.80 -6.55 -13.76
N PHE A 170 0.64 -5.99 -12.55
CA PHE A 170 1.53 -6.14 -11.42
C PHE A 170 0.78 -6.55 -10.16
N TYR A 171 1.47 -7.23 -9.25
CA TYR A 171 0.90 -7.66 -7.98
C TYR A 171 1.88 -7.53 -6.84
N LEU A 172 1.32 -7.37 -5.65
CA LEU A 172 2.04 -7.44 -4.39
C LEU A 172 1.96 -8.86 -3.82
N ASN A 173 3.05 -9.29 -3.20
CA ASN A 173 3.16 -10.61 -2.59
C ASN A 173 3.90 -10.51 -1.25
N LEU A 174 3.35 -11.14 -0.21
CA LEU A 174 4.01 -11.31 1.08
C LEU A 174 4.37 -12.78 1.26
N HIS A 175 5.60 -13.05 1.67
CA HIS A 175 6.10 -14.38 1.93
C HIS A 175 6.32 -14.56 3.42
N THR A 176 6.03 -15.75 3.94
CA THR A 176 6.34 -16.14 5.32
C THR A 176 7.22 -17.38 5.33
N ALA A 177 7.68 -17.80 6.51
CA ALA A 177 8.45 -19.04 6.64
C ALA A 177 7.60 -20.27 6.26
N GLU A 178 6.31 -20.26 6.60
CA GLU A 178 5.37 -21.34 6.27
C GLU A 178 5.02 -21.36 4.77
N PHE A 179 4.81 -20.19 4.18
CA PHE A 179 4.43 -20.02 2.78
C PHE A 179 5.53 -19.29 2.00
N ALA A 180 6.68 -19.96 1.83
CA ALA A 180 7.85 -19.38 1.18
C ALA A 180 7.62 -18.99 -0.29
N GLY A 181 6.66 -19.63 -0.98
CA GLY A 181 6.29 -19.25 -2.34
C GLY A 181 5.38 -18.03 -2.43
N GLY A 182 4.78 -17.62 -1.31
CA GLY A 182 3.79 -16.54 -1.22
C GLY A 182 2.65 -16.92 -0.27
N ALA A 183 2.54 -16.21 0.85
CA ALA A 183 1.46 -16.36 1.82
C ALA A 183 0.18 -15.70 1.29
N VAL A 184 0.29 -14.45 0.83
CA VAL A 184 -0.84 -13.67 0.32
C VAL A 184 -0.45 -12.81 -0.88
N ARG A 185 -1.37 -12.71 -1.84
CA ARG A 185 -1.20 -11.99 -3.11
C ARG A 185 -2.36 -11.06 -3.44
N GLY A 186 -2.10 -9.96 -4.15
CA GLY A 186 -3.13 -9.08 -4.68
C GLY A 186 -2.63 -8.17 -5.82
N GLN A 187 -3.42 -7.98 -6.87
CA GLN A 187 -3.09 -7.09 -7.98
C GLN A 187 -3.08 -5.62 -7.52
N LEU A 188 -2.33 -4.76 -8.21
CA LEU A 188 -2.35 -3.32 -7.95
C LEU A 188 -3.57 -2.65 -8.60
N HIS A 189 -4.24 -1.80 -7.83
CA HIS A 189 -5.34 -0.94 -8.27
C HIS A 189 -4.93 0.53 -8.12
N PRO A 190 -5.06 1.36 -9.17
CA PRO A 190 -4.73 2.78 -9.07
C PRO A 190 -5.73 3.48 -8.15
N LEU A 191 -5.23 4.39 -7.32
CA LEU A 191 -6.04 5.28 -6.51
C LEU A 191 -6.12 6.66 -7.15
N GLN A 192 -7.29 7.31 -7.06
CA GLN A 192 -7.50 8.65 -7.60
C GLN A 192 -7.22 9.76 -6.58
N ARG A 193 -7.08 9.42 -5.30
CA ARG A 193 -6.68 10.34 -4.25
C ARG A 193 -5.42 9.86 -3.55
N ALA A 194 -4.65 10.82 -3.06
CA ALA A 194 -3.58 10.55 -2.12
C ALA A 194 -4.14 9.85 -0.88
N VAL A 195 -3.37 8.89 -0.37
CA VAL A 195 -3.64 8.18 0.88
C VAL A 195 -2.45 8.40 1.80
N ASP A 196 -2.71 8.61 3.08
CA ASP A 196 -1.65 8.59 4.07
C ASP A 196 -1.23 7.14 4.34
N LEU A 197 0.02 6.80 4.00
CA LEU A 197 0.57 5.47 4.24
C LEU A 197 0.54 5.09 5.73
N ASN A 198 0.60 6.06 6.63
CA ASN A 198 0.46 5.81 8.06
C ASN A 198 -0.95 5.30 8.42
N GLY A 199 -1.98 5.62 7.62
CA GLY A 199 -3.32 5.04 7.82
C GLY A 199 -3.35 3.52 7.64
N VAL A 200 -2.53 2.98 6.74
CA VAL A 200 -2.32 1.52 6.62
C VAL A 200 -1.65 0.98 7.88
N LEU A 201 -0.62 1.68 8.35
CA LEU A 201 0.15 1.30 9.53
C LEU A 201 -0.71 1.27 10.80
N HIS A 202 -1.55 2.29 11.03
CA HIS A 202 -2.44 2.39 12.20
C HIS A 202 -3.51 1.30 12.23
N GLY A 203 -4.00 0.86 11.06
CA GLY A 203 -5.12 -0.07 10.97
C GLY A 203 -6.40 0.49 11.60
N SER A 204 -7.23 -0.38 12.18
CA SER A 204 -8.54 0.01 12.75
C SER A 204 -8.45 0.58 14.18
N ALA A 205 -7.35 0.32 14.88
CA ALA A 205 -7.20 0.64 16.30
C ALA A 205 -7.04 2.15 16.54
N THR A 206 -7.99 2.77 17.24
CA THR A 206 -7.88 4.19 17.63
C THR A 206 -6.91 4.35 18.79
N ALA A 207 -5.79 5.03 18.56
CA ALA A 207 -4.81 5.34 19.60
C ALA A 207 -5.40 6.26 20.67
N ASN A 208 -5.22 5.91 21.95
CA ASN A 208 -5.59 6.73 23.12
C ASN A 208 -4.38 7.35 23.83
N LEU A 209 -3.17 6.99 23.40
CA LEU A 209 -1.91 7.52 23.86
C LEU A 209 -1.03 7.90 22.66
N GLN A 210 -0.11 8.81 22.89
CA GLN A 210 0.89 9.22 21.90
C GLN A 210 2.20 9.60 22.59
N SER A 211 3.28 9.64 21.82
CA SER A 211 4.55 10.23 22.21
C SER A 211 5.25 10.79 20.98
N VAL A 212 5.93 11.92 21.14
CA VAL A 212 6.85 12.48 20.14
C VAL A 212 8.24 12.44 20.75
N ALA A 213 9.09 11.64 20.14
CA ALA A 213 10.42 11.31 20.62
C ALA A 213 11.50 11.97 19.77
N ASP A 214 12.57 12.39 20.44
CA ASP A 214 13.80 12.86 19.80
C ASP A 214 15.01 12.55 20.69
N GLY A 215 16.22 12.63 20.15
CA GLY A 215 17.42 12.31 20.92
C GLY A 215 17.81 13.36 21.96
N LYS A 216 17.29 14.59 21.91
CA LYS A 216 17.54 15.60 22.96
C LYS A 216 16.78 15.29 24.25
N GLN A 217 15.71 14.50 24.16
CA GLN A 217 14.93 14.07 25.31
C GLN A 217 15.58 12.89 26.07
N GLU A 218 16.59 12.24 25.49
CA GLU A 218 17.34 11.18 26.15
C GLU A 218 18.07 11.67 27.39
N VAL A 219 18.20 10.79 28.39
CA VAL A 219 18.92 11.08 29.63
C VAL A 219 20.24 10.31 29.59
N PRO A 220 21.39 11.00 29.54
CA PRO A 220 22.69 10.35 29.43
C PRO A 220 22.91 9.27 30.49
N GLY A 221 23.49 8.15 30.06
CA GLY A 221 23.87 7.03 30.91
C GLY A 221 25.22 6.44 30.49
N PRO A 222 25.54 5.21 30.92
CA PRO A 222 26.81 4.56 30.59
C PRO A 222 26.92 4.11 29.13
N LYS A 223 25.78 3.97 28.43
CA LYS A 223 25.73 3.60 27.00
C LYS A 223 25.51 4.84 26.14
N PRO A 224 25.97 4.86 24.87
CA PRO A 224 25.66 5.93 23.93
C PRO A 224 24.15 6.15 23.81
N SER A 225 23.73 7.41 23.91
CA SER A 225 22.32 7.80 23.88
C SER A 225 22.13 9.17 23.22
N GLY A 226 20.97 9.40 22.60
CA GLY A 226 20.56 10.70 22.11
C GLY A 226 21.06 11.02 20.70
N ASP A 227 20.42 10.40 19.70
CA ASP A 227 20.64 10.73 18.30
C ASP A 227 20.10 12.14 17.99
N ARG A 228 20.99 13.06 17.64
CA ARG A 228 20.65 14.49 17.46
C ARG A 228 19.68 14.71 16.30
N ASP A 229 19.79 13.89 15.26
CA ASP A 229 18.97 13.97 14.05
C ASP A 229 17.70 13.14 14.18
N GLY A 230 17.74 12.12 15.05
CA GLY A 230 16.66 11.19 15.28
C GLY A 230 15.37 11.79 15.79
N ARG A 231 14.25 11.41 15.16
CA ARG A 231 12.89 11.68 15.62
C ARG A 231 12.04 10.41 15.49
N ALA A 232 11.07 10.24 16.38
CA ALA A 232 10.02 9.25 16.23
C ALA A 232 8.67 9.75 16.74
N GLN A 233 7.60 9.22 16.16
CA GLN A 233 6.25 9.39 16.66
C GLN A 233 5.68 8.03 17.01
N TRP A 234 5.04 7.97 18.18
CA TRP A 234 4.35 6.80 18.66
C TRP A 234 2.87 7.10 18.81
N LEU A 235 2.05 6.18 18.35
CA LEU A 235 0.61 6.14 18.60
C LEU A 235 0.30 4.80 19.25
N LEU A 236 -0.35 4.82 20.41
CA LEU A 236 -0.61 3.62 21.17
C LEU A 236 -2.05 3.53 21.63
N ARG A 237 -2.56 2.30 21.71
CA ARG A 237 -3.86 1.98 22.26
C ARG A 237 -3.70 0.99 23.40
N ALA A 238 -3.87 1.47 24.63
CA ALA A 238 -3.93 0.64 25.82
C ALA A 238 -5.39 0.22 26.10
N SER A 239 -5.71 -1.06 25.90
CA SER A 239 -7.08 -1.58 26.01
C SER A 239 -7.08 -3.04 26.45
N GLY A 240 -7.95 -3.40 27.40
CA GLY A 240 -7.94 -4.73 28.01
C GLY A 240 -6.61 -4.98 28.72
N ASP A 241 -5.88 -6.00 28.27
CA ASP A 241 -4.53 -6.35 28.67
C ASP A 241 -3.47 -6.11 27.57
N GLN A 242 -3.87 -5.48 26.47
CA GLN A 242 -3.03 -5.24 25.29
C GLN A 242 -2.60 -3.78 25.16
N LEU A 243 -1.43 -3.60 24.57
CA LEU A 243 -0.93 -2.36 24.01
C LEU A 243 -0.71 -2.55 22.51
N SER A 244 -1.62 -2.03 21.69
CA SER A 244 -1.35 -1.87 20.26
C SER A 244 -0.48 -0.63 20.07
N TYR A 245 0.51 -0.70 19.19
CA TYR A 245 1.42 0.41 18.94
C TYR A 245 1.65 0.61 17.44
N THR A 246 1.91 1.86 17.08
CA THR A 246 2.53 2.26 15.83
C THR A 246 3.72 3.16 16.18
N ALA A 247 4.87 2.89 15.58
CA ALA A 247 6.05 3.72 15.65
C ALA A 247 6.47 4.11 14.23
N VAL A 248 6.71 5.39 13.99
CA VAL A 248 7.35 5.89 12.76
C VAL A 248 8.54 6.73 13.16
N TRP A 249 9.65 6.62 12.42
CA TRP A 249 10.88 7.32 12.73
C TRP A 249 11.55 7.90 11.49
N ASN A 250 12.44 8.86 11.73
CA ASN A 250 13.35 9.40 10.73
C ASN A 250 14.64 9.84 11.42
N GLY A 251 15.70 9.96 10.62
CA GLY A 251 16.99 10.46 11.12
C GLY A 251 17.68 9.55 12.13
N ILE A 252 17.28 8.28 12.24
CA ILE A 252 17.98 7.24 13.01
C ILE A 252 18.32 6.06 12.11
N SER A 253 19.41 5.35 12.43
CA SER A 253 19.70 4.03 11.87
C SER A 253 18.60 3.01 12.18
N ALA A 254 18.64 1.84 11.54
CA ALA A 254 17.69 0.74 11.78
C ALA A 254 17.50 0.47 13.29
N PRO A 255 16.26 0.57 13.81
CA PRO A 255 16.00 0.27 15.21
C PRO A 255 16.24 -1.21 15.53
N THR A 256 16.89 -1.47 16.66
CA THR A 256 17.13 -2.83 17.17
C THR A 256 16.10 -3.24 18.21
N ASN A 257 15.38 -2.29 18.81
CA ASN A 257 14.27 -2.55 19.70
C ASN A 257 13.49 -1.26 19.99
N GLY A 258 12.28 -1.45 20.53
CA GLY A 258 11.46 -0.38 21.06
C GLY A 258 10.76 -0.81 22.34
N HIS A 259 10.73 0.09 23.31
CA HIS A 259 10.22 -0.17 24.65
C HIS A 259 9.31 0.97 25.13
N ILE A 260 8.46 0.66 26.11
CA ILE A 260 7.95 1.63 27.06
C ILE A 260 8.67 1.45 28.39
N HIS A 261 9.14 2.53 28.99
CA HIS A 261 9.79 2.55 30.31
C HIS A 261 8.92 3.27 31.35
N ASN A 262 9.12 2.94 32.63
CA ASN A 262 8.52 3.64 33.77
C ASN A 262 9.44 4.77 34.30
N GLY A 263 9.27 5.97 33.78
CA GLY A 263 10.02 7.14 34.25
C GLY A 263 9.36 8.44 33.86
N VAL A 264 9.40 9.40 34.79
CA VAL A 264 8.98 10.78 34.53
C VAL A 264 10.01 11.52 33.67
N LYS A 265 9.65 12.68 33.16
CA LYS A 265 10.51 13.50 32.30
C LYS A 265 11.87 13.75 32.98
N GLY A 266 12.94 13.50 32.25
CA GLY A 266 14.31 13.68 32.74
C GLY A 266 14.85 12.57 33.66
N VAL A 267 14.08 11.52 33.95
CA VAL A 267 14.52 10.39 34.78
C VAL A 267 14.48 9.09 33.99
N ASN A 268 15.58 8.31 34.04
CA ASN A 268 15.65 6.97 33.46
C ASN A 268 14.83 5.97 34.27
N GLY A 269 14.11 5.09 33.58
CA GLY A 269 13.24 4.06 34.16
C GLY A 269 13.61 2.65 33.71
N THR A 270 13.10 1.65 34.42
CA THR A 270 13.13 0.25 33.95
C THR A 270 12.18 0.04 32.77
N ILE A 271 12.34 -1.05 32.03
CA ILE A 271 11.42 -1.42 30.96
C ILE A 271 10.09 -1.84 31.59
N ALA A 272 9.00 -1.21 31.15
CA ALA A 272 7.63 -1.53 31.55
C ALA A 272 6.91 -2.40 30.51
N ALA A 273 7.25 -2.25 29.22
CA ALA A 273 6.74 -3.11 28.15
C ALA A 273 7.75 -3.23 27.00
N ASP A 274 8.01 -4.46 26.57
CA ASP A 274 8.71 -4.76 25.33
C ASP A 274 7.72 -4.69 24.15
N LEU A 275 8.09 -3.97 23.09
CA LEU A 275 7.21 -3.80 21.92
C LEU A 275 7.70 -4.63 20.75
N PHE A 276 9.00 -4.53 20.43
CA PHE A 276 9.68 -5.34 19.43
C PHE A 276 11.18 -5.37 19.73
N ALA A 277 11.86 -6.40 19.21
CA ALA A 277 13.31 -6.51 19.23
C ALA A 277 13.81 -7.25 17.99
N ASP A 278 14.92 -6.78 17.45
CA ASP A 278 15.69 -7.40 16.38
C ASP A 278 17.18 -7.08 16.61
N SER A 279 17.98 -8.10 16.91
CA SER A 279 19.39 -7.91 17.24
C SER A 279 20.21 -7.34 16.09
N ASP A 280 19.79 -7.63 14.86
CA ASP A 280 20.47 -7.20 13.64
C ASP A 280 19.93 -5.84 13.14
N GLY A 281 18.82 -5.39 13.73
CA GLY A 281 18.09 -4.19 13.36
C GLY A 281 17.04 -4.45 12.30
N LEU A 282 15.95 -3.68 12.34
CA LEU A 282 14.90 -3.75 11.33
C LEU A 282 15.45 -3.49 9.91
N PRO A 283 14.75 -3.97 8.85
CA PRO A 283 15.22 -3.75 7.49
C PRO A 283 15.42 -2.26 7.18
N GLN A 284 16.50 -1.91 6.48
CA GLN A 284 16.93 -0.52 6.27
C GLN A 284 15.90 0.35 5.52
N SER A 285 15.05 -0.28 4.71
CA SER A 285 13.98 0.40 3.98
C SER A 285 12.78 0.77 4.86
N VAL A 286 12.65 0.16 6.04
CA VAL A 286 11.53 0.33 6.96
C VAL A 286 11.75 1.58 7.81
N THR A 287 10.75 2.45 7.83
CA THR A 287 10.73 3.69 8.62
C THR A 287 9.55 3.76 9.58
N GLY A 288 8.80 2.68 9.70
CA GLY A 288 7.78 2.54 10.73
C GLY A 288 7.21 1.13 10.79
N ILE A 289 6.72 0.76 11.97
CA ILE A 289 6.07 -0.51 12.25
C ILE A 289 4.79 -0.33 13.05
N ALA A 290 3.92 -1.33 13.04
CA ALA A 290 2.88 -1.50 14.04
C ALA A 290 2.84 -2.94 14.55
N GLY A 291 2.37 -3.11 15.78
CA GLY A 291 2.25 -4.41 16.42
C GLY A 291 1.41 -4.35 17.69
N THR A 292 1.42 -5.46 18.44
CA THR A 292 0.70 -5.58 19.70
C THR A 292 1.57 -6.27 20.74
N ALA A 293 1.56 -5.75 21.96
CA ALA A 293 2.19 -6.37 23.12
C ALA A 293 1.14 -6.66 24.20
N THR A 294 1.20 -7.85 24.80
CA THR A 294 0.41 -8.18 26.00
C THR A 294 1.15 -7.66 27.23
N ILE A 295 0.52 -6.73 27.95
CA ILE A 295 1.16 -5.98 29.05
C ILE A 295 0.42 -6.11 30.40
N GLY A 296 -0.74 -6.79 30.40
CA GLY A 296 -1.58 -6.96 31.58
C GLY A 296 -2.45 -5.75 31.90
N THR A 297 -3.56 -6.01 32.59
CA THR A 297 -4.57 -4.99 32.92
C THR A 297 -4.07 -3.92 33.89
N GLU A 298 -3.10 -4.27 34.74
CA GLU A 298 -2.51 -3.32 35.69
C GLU A 298 -1.76 -2.19 34.97
N LEU A 299 -0.84 -2.53 34.05
CA LEU A 299 -0.09 -1.52 33.30
C LEU A 299 -1.00 -0.68 32.40
N VAL A 300 -2.02 -1.29 31.78
CA VAL A 300 -3.07 -0.54 31.06
C VAL A 300 -3.76 0.46 31.99
N GLY A 301 -4.07 0.06 33.22
CA GLY A 301 -4.62 0.95 34.24
C GLY A 301 -3.68 2.09 34.63
N GLN A 302 -2.37 1.81 34.74
CA GLN A 302 -1.36 2.82 35.05
C GLN A 302 -1.22 3.85 33.92
N PHE A 303 -1.18 3.42 32.65
CA PHE A 303 -1.16 4.33 31.50
C PHE A 303 -2.36 5.26 31.46
N ARG A 304 -3.56 4.78 31.82
CA ARG A 304 -4.78 5.61 31.87
C ARG A 304 -4.73 6.64 33.01
N LYS A 305 -4.17 6.27 34.16
CA LYS A 305 -4.09 7.13 35.34
C LYS A 305 -3.06 8.23 35.17
N ASN A 306 -1.87 7.89 34.68
CA ASN A 306 -0.76 8.83 34.56
C ASN A 306 0.17 8.44 33.40
N PRO A 307 -0.18 8.75 32.14
CA PRO A 307 0.66 8.42 31.00
C PRO A 307 2.03 9.12 31.07
N GLY A 308 2.09 10.31 31.67
CA GLY A 308 3.34 11.07 31.84
C GLY A 308 4.37 10.44 32.79
N ALA A 309 4.03 9.34 33.47
CA ALA A 309 4.98 8.52 34.22
C ALA A 309 5.73 7.50 33.35
N PHE A 310 5.45 7.45 32.03
CA PHE A 310 6.03 6.47 31.12
C PHE A 310 6.52 7.12 29.83
N TYR A 311 7.60 6.60 29.26
CA TYR A 311 8.15 7.11 28.01
C TYR A 311 8.40 5.99 27.00
N SER A 312 8.22 6.31 25.72
CA SER A 312 8.65 5.46 24.61
C SER A 312 10.14 5.66 24.33
N ASN A 313 10.81 4.60 23.93
CA ASN A 313 12.20 4.64 23.50
C ASN A 313 12.41 3.78 22.25
N LEU A 314 13.26 4.24 21.33
CA LEU A 314 13.81 3.40 20.25
C LEU A 314 15.32 3.36 20.40
N HIS A 315 15.89 2.18 20.22
CA HIS A 315 17.34 1.97 20.26
C HIS A 315 17.85 1.58 18.88
N THR A 316 19.10 1.92 18.61
CA THR A 316 19.84 1.47 17.42
C THR A 316 21.15 0.81 17.87
N ALA A 317 21.87 0.20 16.93
CA ALA A 317 23.21 -0.33 17.21
C ALA A 317 24.17 0.77 17.72
N GLU A 318 24.10 1.96 17.14
CA GLU A 318 24.92 3.12 17.54
C GLU A 318 24.52 3.68 18.90
N PHE A 319 23.21 3.81 19.16
CA PHE A 319 22.67 4.39 20.38
C PHE A 319 21.98 3.32 21.24
N SER A 320 22.76 2.37 21.73
CA SER A 320 22.27 1.24 22.53
C SER A 320 21.66 1.63 23.89
N GLY A 321 21.94 2.83 24.39
CA GLY A 321 21.29 3.42 25.57
C GLY A 321 19.94 4.07 25.28
N GLY A 322 19.61 4.29 24.00
CA GLY A 322 18.40 4.95 23.52
C GLY A 322 18.74 5.99 22.46
N ALA A 323 18.24 5.80 21.24
CA ALA A 323 18.43 6.73 20.13
C ALA A 323 17.49 7.93 20.27
N VAL A 324 16.20 7.67 20.55
CA VAL A 324 15.18 8.69 20.73
C VAL A 324 14.22 8.33 21.86
N ARG A 325 13.88 9.34 22.66
CA ARG A 325 12.97 9.23 23.82
C ARG A 325 11.82 10.21 23.69
N GLY A 326 10.62 9.80 24.12
CA GLY A 326 9.47 10.70 24.19
C GLY A 326 8.50 10.31 25.30
N GLN A 327 8.03 11.29 26.07
CA GLN A 327 7.08 11.04 27.15
C GLN A 327 5.69 10.70 26.59
N LEU A 328 5.03 9.69 27.16
CA LEU A 328 3.65 9.36 26.83
C LEU A 328 2.70 10.46 27.30
N ALA A 329 1.72 10.75 26.46
CA ALA A 329 0.63 11.66 26.71
C ALA A 329 -0.69 11.06 26.19
N ASN A 330 -1.81 11.57 26.68
CA ASN A 330 -3.12 11.22 26.11
C ASN A 330 -3.20 11.66 24.65
N ASN A 331 -3.71 10.80 23.78
CA ASN A 331 -4.07 11.16 22.42
C ASN A 331 -5.56 11.52 22.35
N LYS A 332 -5.86 12.70 21.80
CA LYS A 332 -7.23 13.17 21.54
C LYS A 332 -7.49 13.41 20.05
N SER A 333 -6.47 13.25 19.21
CA SER A 333 -6.55 13.52 17.78
C SER A 333 -6.96 12.27 17.02
N GLY A 334 -7.85 12.45 16.04
CA GLY A 334 -8.08 11.46 15.00
C GLY A 334 -6.82 11.30 14.14
N GLN A 335 -6.62 10.11 13.60
CA GLN A 335 -5.52 9.78 12.72
C GLN A 335 -6.11 9.06 11.51
N PRO A 336 -5.56 9.25 10.30
CA PRO A 336 -5.91 8.41 9.15
C PRO A 336 -5.79 6.94 9.54
N ARG A 337 -6.71 6.12 9.04
CA ARG A 337 -6.81 4.70 9.39
C ARG A 337 -7.20 3.91 8.16
N SER A 338 -6.99 2.59 8.26
CA SER A 338 -7.45 1.66 7.26
C SER A 338 -8.14 0.47 7.90
N VAL A 339 -9.16 -0.03 7.21
CA VAL A 339 -9.89 -1.23 7.62
C VAL A 339 -9.93 -2.19 6.43
N HIS A 340 -9.50 -3.43 6.67
CA HIS A 340 -9.70 -4.54 5.75
C HIS A 340 -10.85 -5.39 6.30
N ALA A 341 -11.96 -5.46 5.57
CA ALA A 341 -13.12 -6.22 5.99
C ALA A 341 -13.61 -7.13 4.87
N ALA A 342 -13.35 -8.44 5.02
CA ALA A 342 -13.89 -9.46 4.14
C ALA A 342 -15.41 -9.60 4.33
N VAL A 343 -16.13 -9.87 3.25
CA VAL A 343 -17.55 -10.27 3.31
C VAL A 343 -17.66 -11.65 3.96
N VAL A 344 -18.37 -11.73 5.09
CA VAL A 344 -18.62 -13.00 5.80
C VAL A 344 -19.98 -13.60 5.44
N GLY A 345 -20.91 -12.78 4.96
CA GLY A 345 -22.15 -13.22 4.32
C GLY A 345 -22.64 -12.11 3.40
N GLY A 346 -22.87 -12.41 2.13
CA GLY A 346 -23.22 -11.38 1.16
C GLY A 346 -24.00 -11.92 -0.01
N SER A 347 -24.96 -11.13 -0.49
CA SER A 347 -25.67 -11.41 -1.72
C SER A 347 -25.89 -10.15 -2.54
N GLN A 348 -25.68 -10.28 -3.85
CA GLN A 348 -26.19 -9.34 -4.83
C GLN A 348 -27.66 -9.65 -5.07
N ILE A 349 -28.48 -8.61 -5.10
CA ILE A 349 -29.91 -8.73 -5.28
C ILE A 349 -30.25 -8.16 -6.65
N TYR A 350 -30.97 -8.93 -7.44
CA TYR A 350 -31.41 -8.59 -8.79
C TYR A 350 -32.92 -8.64 -8.85
N ASN A 351 -33.54 -7.76 -9.64
CA ASN A 351 -34.96 -7.79 -9.93
C ASN A 351 -35.20 -8.08 -11.41
N CYS A 352 -36.29 -8.79 -11.68
CA CYS A 352 -36.71 -9.02 -13.04
C CYS A 352 -37.28 -7.73 -13.64
N VAL A 353 -36.59 -7.17 -14.63
CA VAL A 353 -36.95 -5.89 -15.23
C VAL A 353 -37.21 -6.04 -16.72
N LYS A 354 -38.27 -5.37 -17.18
CA LYS A 354 -38.60 -5.29 -18.60
C LYS A 354 -37.50 -4.55 -19.34
N GLN A 355 -37.00 -5.18 -20.41
CA GLN A 355 -35.97 -4.65 -21.28
C GLN A 355 -36.59 -3.81 -22.42
N PRO A 356 -35.80 -2.94 -23.08
CA PRO A 356 -36.28 -2.13 -24.20
C PRO A 356 -36.85 -2.94 -25.38
N ASP A 357 -36.40 -4.18 -25.56
CA ASP A 357 -36.87 -5.12 -26.58
C ASP A 357 -38.21 -5.81 -26.24
N GLY A 358 -38.78 -5.51 -25.07
CA GLY A 358 -40.02 -6.11 -24.57
C GLY A 358 -39.83 -7.40 -23.78
N GLY A 359 -38.64 -7.98 -23.78
CA GLY A 359 -38.27 -9.13 -22.95
C GLY A 359 -38.04 -8.74 -21.49
N PHE A 360 -37.65 -9.71 -20.66
CA PHE A 360 -37.36 -9.51 -19.25
C PHE A 360 -36.00 -10.10 -18.91
N ALA A 361 -35.21 -9.39 -18.14
CA ALA A 361 -33.91 -9.86 -17.66
C ALA A 361 -33.61 -9.31 -16.26
N PHE A 362 -32.69 -9.95 -15.55
CA PHE A 362 -32.29 -9.51 -14.22
C PHE A 362 -31.45 -8.23 -14.26
N GLY A 363 -31.96 -7.17 -13.62
CA GLY A 363 -31.29 -5.89 -13.40
C GLY A 363 -30.79 -5.77 -11.96
N GLN A 364 -29.72 -5.00 -11.73
CA GLN A 364 -29.22 -4.77 -10.36
C GLN A 364 -30.28 -4.07 -9.52
N PHE A 365 -30.60 -4.65 -8.37
CA PHE A 365 -31.62 -4.13 -7.46
C PHE A 365 -31.04 -3.67 -6.12
N GLY A 366 -30.11 -4.44 -5.56
CA GLY A 366 -29.60 -4.18 -4.22
C GLY A 366 -28.41 -5.04 -3.84
N VAL A 367 -27.97 -4.86 -2.60
CA VAL A 367 -26.98 -5.71 -1.94
C VAL A 367 -27.38 -5.86 -0.48
N ALA A 368 -27.17 -7.05 0.06
CA ALA A 368 -27.22 -7.30 1.49
C ALA A 368 -25.93 -8.04 1.87
N ALA A 369 -25.07 -7.40 2.65
CA ALA A 369 -23.85 -8.04 3.12
C ALA A 369 -23.49 -7.65 4.55
N VAL A 370 -22.86 -8.59 5.24
CA VAL A 370 -22.18 -8.39 6.51
C VAL A 370 -20.70 -8.66 6.25
N LEU A 371 -19.86 -7.71 6.62
CA LEU A 371 -18.42 -7.81 6.52
C LEU A 371 -17.85 -8.12 7.93
N ARG A 372 -16.56 -8.49 7.99
CA ARG A 372 -15.81 -8.52 9.26
C ARG A 372 -15.95 -7.19 10.01
N GLU A 373 -15.71 -7.23 11.31
CA GLU A 373 -16.04 -6.13 12.27
C GLU A 373 -17.55 -5.84 12.38
N GLY A 374 -18.41 -6.69 11.82
CA GLY A 374 -19.87 -6.52 11.88
C GLY A 374 -20.39 -5.37 11.01
N ILE A 375 -19.60 -4.91 10.03
CA ILE A 375 -20.00 -3.81 9.16
C ILE A 375 -21.11 -4.29 8.22
N LEU A 376 -22.27 -3.63 8.29
CA LEU A 376 -23.41 -3.89 7.42
C LEU A 376 -23.26 -3.10 6.11
N HIS A 377 -23.49 -3.75 4.98
CA HIS A 377 -23.47 -3.14 3.66
C HIS A 377 -24.82 -3.32 2.96
N SER A 378 -25.41 -2.20 2.54
CA SER A 378 -26.70 -2.14 1.84
C SER A 378 -26.79 -0.90 0.95
N PHE A 379 -27.94 -0.69 0.31
CA PHE A 379 -28.29 0.59 -0.30
C PHE A 379 -29.21 1.38 0.63
N ALA A 380 -28.97 2.69 0.76
CA ALA A 380 -29.76 3.57 1.65
C ALA A 380 -31.26 3.55 1.35
N LYS A 381 -31.62 3.29 0.09
CA LYS A 381 -32.95 2.93 -0.36
C LYS A 381 -32.77 1.74 -1.31
N PRO A 382 -33.52 0.63 -1.15
CA PRO A 382 -33.56 -0.41 -2.17
C PRO A 382 -33.84 0.20 -3.56
N VAL A 383 -33.33 -0.41 -4.63
CA VAL A 383 -33.55 -0.04 -6.04
C VAL A 383 -32.82 1.23 -6.54
N ALA A 384 -32.51 2.22 -5.68
CA ALA A 384 -31.96 3.51 -6.17
C ALA A 384 -31.08 4.29 -5.18
N GLY A 385 -30.88 3.82 -3.94
CA GLY A 385 -30.06 4.52 -2.96
C GLY A 385 -28.56 4.29 -3.16
N PRO A 386 -27.70 5.23 -2.78
CA PRO A 386 -26.26 5.00 -2.83
C PRO A 386 -25.85 3.86 -1.88
N PRO A 387 -24.74 3.16 -2.16
CA PRO A 387 -24.19 2.16 -1.26
C PRO A 387 -23.77 2.79 0.06
N GLN A 388 -24.10 2.11 1.15
CA GLN A 388 -23.71 2.49 2.50
C GLN A 388 -23.03 1.33 3.22
N TRP A 389 -22.11 1.66 4.13
CA TRP A 389 -21.46 0.75 5.06
C TRP A 389 -21.64 1.32 6.45
N ILE A 390 -22.17 0.53 7.37
CA ILE A 390 -22.55 0.95 8.72
C ILE A 390 -21.86 0.01 9.71
N ALA A 391 -20.98 0.56 10.54
CA ALA A 391 -20.28 -0.16 11.57
C ALA A 391 -21.09 -0.23 12.88
N PRO A 392 -20.85 -1.24 13.74
CA PRO A 392 -21.51 -1.35 15.05
C PRO A 392 -21.25 -0.18 16.00
N ASP A 393 -20.15 0.55 15.81
CA ASP A 393 -19.82 1.74 16.60
C ASP A 393 -20.57 3.01 16.17
N GLY A 394 -21.49 2.90 15.21
CA GLY A 394 -22.31 3.99 14.69
C GLY A 394 -21.61 4.84 13.62
N THR A 395 -20.36 4.54 13.26
CA THR A 395 -19.74 5.14 12.08
C THR A 395 -20.33 4.56 10.80
N ALA A 396 -20.50 5.42 9.79
CA ALA A 396 -21.05 4.99 8.51
C ALA A 396 -20.55 5.86 7.38
N VAL A 397 -20.42 5.25 6.20
CA VAL A 397 -19.96 5.91 4.96
C VAL A 397 -20.85 5.51 3.80
N THR A 398 -21.04 6.42 2.85
CA THR A 398 -21.59 6.14 1.53
C THR A 398 -20.50 6.22 0.47
N GLY A 399 -20.72 5.64 -0.71
CA GLY A 399 -19.72 5.61 -1.79
C GLY A 399 -20.26 6.08 -3.15
N LYS A 400 -19.48 6.90 -3.85
CA LYS A 400 -19.68 7.23 -5.27
C LYS A 400 -18.72 6.40 -6.11
N LEU A 401 -19.22 5.71 -7.14
CA LEU A 401 -18.38 4.92 -8.04
C LEU A 401 -17.36 5.81 -8.75
N VAL A 402 -16.10 5.40 -8.69
CA VAL A 402 -14.96 6.06 -9.35
C VAL A 402 -14.45 5.22 -10.51
N THR A 403 -14.21 3.93 -10.27
CA THR A 403 -13.75 3.00 -11.30
C THR A 403 -14.38 1.64 -11.09
N LYS A 404 -14.63 0.95 -12.20
CA LYS A 404 -15.19 -0.39 -12.26
C LYS A 404 -14.28 -1.26 -13.13
N SER A 405 -13.69 -2.29 -12.54
CA SER A 405 -12.73 -3.18 -13.20
C SER A 405 -13.28 -4.60 -13.25
N ALA A 406 -13.13 -5.26 -14.40
CA ALA A 406 -13.53 -6.67 -14.52
C ALA A 406 -12.63 -7.57 -13.66
N ASN A 407 -13.19 -8.63 -13.07
CA ASN A 407 -12.45 -9.60 -12.26
C ASN A 407 -12.68 -11.05 -12.74
N GLY A 408 -12.53 -11.24 -14.06
CA GLY A 408 -12.81 -12.53 -14.71
C GLY A 408 -14.31 -12.84 -14.83
N ALA A 409 -14.61 -13.91 -15.57
CA ALA A 409 -15.97 -14.38 -15.77
C ALA A 409 -16.55 -14.98 -14.47
N GLY A 410 -17.85 -14.79 -14.24
CA GLY A 410 -18.54 -15.33 -13.06
C GLY A 410 -18.40 -14.50 -11.79
N ASN A 411 -17.60 -13.43 -11.79
CA ASN A 411 -17.40 -12.54 -10.64
C ASN A 411 -17.95 -11.14 -10.92
N ILE A 412 -18.58 -10.54 -9.91
CA ILE A 412 -18.93 -9.12 -10.00
C ILE A 412 -17.67 -8.25 -10.13
N PRO A 413 -17.75 -7.10 -10.81
CA PRO A 413 -16.61 -6.20 -10.97
C PRO A 413 -16.06 -5.69 -9.64
N GLU A 414 -14.75 -5.49 -9.60
CA GLU A 414 -14.08 -4.75 -8.54
C GLU A 414 -14.36 -3.26 -8.70
N LEU A 415 -14.41 -2.56 -7.57
CA LEU A 415 -14.80 -1.15 -7.53
C LEU A 415 -13.78 -0.33 -6.76
N LEU A 416 -13.50 0.86 -7.26
CA LEU A 416 -13.00 1.97 -6.46
C LEU A 416 -14.17 2.94 -6.28
N LEU A 417 -14.39 3.38 -5.04
CA LEU A 417 -15.39 4.38 -4.70
C LEU A 417 -14.77 5.51 -3.89
N GLU A 418 -15.26 6.72 -4.13
CA GLU A 418 -15.02 7.88 -3.26
C GLU A 418 -16.01 7.82 -2.10
N ALA A 419 -15.49 7.85 -0.87
CA ALA A 419 -16.30 7.73 0.33
C ALA A 419 -16.78 9.10 0.82
N THR A 420 -17.96 9.13 1.42
CA THR A 420 -18.47 10.29 2.16
C THR A 420 -19.01 9.80 3.50
N GLN A 421 -18.55 10.41 4.60
CA GLN A 421 -19.04 10.10 5.93
C GLN A 421 -20.52 10.48 6.07
N ILE A 422 -21.35 9.55 6.56
CA ILE A 422 -22.79 9.75 6.81
C ILE A 422 -23.21 9.36 8.24
N GLY A 423 -22.30 8.80 9.04
CA GLY A 423 -22.54 8.40 10.43
C GLY A 423 -21.67 9.17 11.44
N GLY A 424 -21.33 8.50 12.54
CA GLY A 424 -20.48 9.06 13.61
C GLY A 424 -19.11 9.55 13.11
N ARG A 425 -18.57 10.56 13.80
CA ARG A 425 -17.28 11.23 13.46
C ARG A 425 -16.04 10.58 14.08
N SER A 426 -16.22 9.52 14.86
CA SER A 426 -15.14 8.80 15.53
C SER A 426 -15.52 7.32 15.60
N GLY A 427 -14.59 6.43 15.29
CA GLY A 427 -14.84 4.99 15.14
C GLY A 427 -14.33 4.46 13.79
N ILE A 428 -14.47 3.17 13.53
CA ILE A 428 -13.69 2.42 12.54
C ILE A 428 -13.81 2.95 11.10
N LEU A 429 -14.95 3.54 10.70
CA LEU A 429 -15.14 4.09 9.35
C LEU A 429 -14.99 5.61 9.25
N ALA A 430 -14.81 6.32 10.37
CA ALA A 430 -14.90 7.78 10.42
C ALA A 430 -13.96 8.50 9.46
N ASP A 431 -12.74 7.99 9.27
CA ASP A 431 -11.70 8.66 8.48
C ASP A 431 -11.68 8.20 7.01
N THR A 432 -12.60 7.32 6.60
CA THR A 432 -12.57 6.73 5.26
C THR A 432 -12.81 7.79 4.17
N THR A 433 -11.88 7.89 3.23
CA THR A 433 -11.99 8.74 2.03
C THR A 433 -12.14 7.95 0.74
N GLN A 434 -11.68 6.69 0.72
CA GLN A 434 -11.77 5.78 -0.42
C GLN A 434 -12.19 4.39 0.04
N ILE A 435 -12.98 3.70 -0.80
CA ILE A 435 -13.41 2.31 -0.57
C ILE A 435 -13.04 1.50 -1.80
N LEU A 436 -12.33 0.40 -1.62
CA LEU A 436 -12.11 -0.59 -2.66
C LEU A 436 -12.94 -1.84 -2.34
N ARG A 437 -13.62 -2.38 -3.35
CA ARG A 437 -14.18 -3.73 -3.34
C ARG A 437 -13.33 -4.59 -4.25
N LEU A 438 -12.56 -5.50 -3.66
CA LEU A 438 -11.55 -6.32 -4.33
C LEU A 438 -11.82 -7.81 -4.14
N ASN A 439 -11.07 -8.66 -4.85
CA ASN A 439 -11.05 -10.12 -4.71
C ASN A 439 -12.45 -10.73 -4.74
N THR A 440 -13.28 -10.24 -5.66
CA THR A 440 -14.69 -10.63 -5.77
C THR A 440 -14.82 -12.06 -6.29
N VAL A 441 -15.75 -12.83 -5.70
CA VAL A 441 -16.10 -14.17 -6.17
C VAL A 441 -17.61 -14.28 -6.27
N GLY A 442 -18.13 -14.70 -7.41
CA GLY A 442 -19.57 -14.87 -7.64
C GLY A 442 -20.33 -13.54 -7.71
N GLY A 443 -21.62 -13.61 -7.39
CA GLY A 443 -22.54 -12.47 -7.34
C GLY A 443 -23.05 -11.97 -8.69
N VAL A 444 -22.68 -12.58 -9.82
CA VAL A 444 -23.14 -12.14 -11.15
C VAL A 444 -24.63 -12.42 -11.32
N ALA A 445 -25.33 -11.53 -12.02
CA ALA A 445 -26.75 -11.70 -12.36
C ALA A 445 -26.99 -13.06 -13.05
N PRO A 446 -28.09 -13.76 -12.75
CA PRO A 446 -28.46 -14.96 -13.50
C PRO A 446 -28.59 -14.65 -14.99
N THR A 447 -28.13 -15.57 -15.84
CA THR A 447 -28.21 -15.43 -17.29
C THR A 447 -29.59 -15.82 -17.81
N GLY A 448 -29.98 -15.24 -18.94
CA GLY A 448 -31.24 -15.55 -19.61
C GLY A 448 -32.40 -14.64 -19.20
N ALA A 449 -33.59 -14.96 -19.74
CA ALA A 449 -34.81 -14.26 -19.42
C ALA A 449 -35.29 -14.62 -18.01
N CYS A 450 -35.98 -13.68 -17.37
CA CYS A 450 -36.66 -13.90 -16.10
C CYS A 450 -38.17 -13.70 -16.25
N ASP A 451 -38.95 -14.32 -15.36
CA ASP A 451 -40.39 -14.10 -15.28
C ASP A 451 -40.70 -13.12 -14.13
N PRO A 452 -41.34 -11.96 -14.39
CA PRO A 452 -41.70 -11.02 -13.34
C PRO A 452 -42.70 -11.55 -12.30
N GLU A 453 -43.47 -12.61 -12.61
CA GLU A 453 -44.44 -13.20 -11.70
C GLU A 453 -43.81 -14.28 -10.82
N SER A 454 -43.07 -15.22 -11.43
CA SER A 454 -42.49 -16.36 -10.72
C SER A 454 -41.02 -16.17 -10.28
N GLN A 455 -40.30 -15.21 -10.87
CA GLN A 455 -38.87 -14.94 -10.66
C GLN A 455 -38.58 -13.45 -10.47
N SER A 456 -39.43 -12.75 -9.73
CA SER A 456 -39.35 -11.30 -9.55
C SER A 456 -38.04 -10.81 -8.92
N ILE A 457 -37.41 -11.62 -8.06
CA ILE A 457 -36.14 -11.33 -7.38
C ILE A 457 -35.22 -12.54 -7.45
N ALA A 458 -33.94 -12.28 -7.73
CA ALA A 458 -32.87 -13.25 -7.57
C ALA A 458 -31.83 -12.75 -6.55
N THR A 459 -31.42 -13.63 -5.65
CA THR A 459 -30.38 -13.35 -4.65
C THR A 459 -29.18 -14.25 -4.96
N VAL A 460 -28.05 -13.65 -5.33
CA VAL A 460 -26.85 -14.36 -5.75
C VAL A 460 -25.73 -14.15 -4.73
N PRO A 461 -25.26 -15.21 -4.05
CA PRO A 461 -24.17 -15.11 -3.08
C PRO A 461 -22.89 -14.54 -3.70
N TYR A 462 -22.14 -13.76 -2.94
CA TYR A 462 -20.82 -13.28 -3.34
C TYR A 462 -19.86 -13.19 -2.16
N GLN A 463 -18.57 -13.25 -2.47
CA GLN A 463 -17.49 -12.88 -1.56
C GLN A 463 -16.74 -11.67 -2.13
N ALA A 464 -16.13 -10.89 -1.26
CA ALA A 464 -15.24 -9.78 -1.62
C ALA A 464 -14.43 -9.36 -0.39
N ASP A 465 -13.34 -8.66 -0.62
CA ASP A 465 -12.61 -7.91 0.40
C ASP A 465 -12.88 -6.42 0.23
N TYR A 466 -13.23 -5.73 1.32
CA TYR A 466 -13.36 -4.27 1.32
C TYR A 466 -12.17 -3.62 2.01
N LEU A 467 -11.56 -2.66 1.33
CA LEU A 467 -10.54 -1.80 1.92
C LEU A 467 -11.12 -0.40 2.10
N PHE A 468 -11.22 0.04 3.35
CA PHE A 468 -11.56 1.41 3.71
C PHE A 468 -10.26 2.13 3.98
N LEU A 469 -9.92 3.14 3.17
CA LEU A 469 -8.68 3.90 3.27
C LEU A 469 -8.98 5.35 3.66
N GLY A 470 -8.30 5.85 4.69
CA GLY A 470 -8.40 7.22 5.17
C GLY A 470 -7.21 8.10 4.84
#